data_AF-A0A9X9A886-F1
#
_entry.id   AF-A0A9X9A886-F1
#
_cell.length_a   1.000
_cell.length_b   1.000
_cell.length_c   1.000
_cell.angle_alpha   90.00
_cell.angle_beta   90.00
_cell.angle_gamma   90.00
#
_symmetry.space_group_name_H-M   'P 1'
#
loop_
_entity.id
_entity.type
_entity.pdbx_description
1 polymer ?
#
loop_
_entity_poly.entity_id
_entity_poly.type
_entity_poly.pdbx_seq_one_letter_code
_entity_poly.pdbx_strand_id
1 'polypeptide(L)'
;MTKKRIGLLVMAYGTPESLDDLEAYYTHIRHGRAPSEEALEDLIGRYKAIGGISPLAKITKEQAHKLTDSMNNIFTEYEFTCYLGLKHIAPFIEDAVEEMKRDGIEQAIS
;
A
#
# COMPACT_ATOMS: atom_id res chain seq x y z
N MET A 1 -20.53 4.87 25.43
CA MET A 1 -19.14 5.37 25.51
C MET A 1 -18.63 5.55 24.09
N THR A 2 -17.90 6.61 23.79
CA THR A 2 -17.25 6.77 22.47
C THR A 2 -16.09 5.78 22.36
N LYS A 3 -16.04 4.98 21.29
CA LYS A 3 -14.93 4.06 21.02
C LYS A 3 -13.63 4.86 20.85
N LYS A 4 -12.51 4.31 21.29
CA LYS A 4 -11.19 4.91 21.03
C LYS A 4 -10.78 4.60 19.58
N ARG A 5 -10.43 5.63 18.81
CA ARG A 5 -9.97 5.46 17.42
C ARG A 5 -8.50 5.06 17.37
N ILE A 6 -8.18 4.02 16.59
CA ILE A 6 -6.82 3.56 16.32
C ILE A 6 -6.63 3.51 14.80
N GLY A 7 -5.55 4.10 14.30
CA GLY A 7 -5.14 3.89 12.90
C GLY A 7 -4.45 2.54 12.75
N LEU A 8 -4.91 1.74 11.80
CA LEU A 8 -4.26 0.51 11.39
C LEU A 8 -3.48 0.78 10.10
N LEU A 9 -2.17 1.00 10.23
CA LEU A 9 -1.26 1.28 9.12
C LEU A 9 -0.76 -0.04 8.54
N VAL A 10 -1.43 -0.54 7.51
CA VAL A 10 -1.01 -1.76 6.81
C VAL A 10 0.11 -1.40 5.83
N MET A 11 1.32 -1.89 6.11
CA MET A 11 2.48 -1.62 5.27
C MET A 11 2.78 -2.77 4.31
N ALA A 12 3.19 -2.43 3.08
CA ALA A 12 3.68 -3.40 2.10
C ALA A 12 4.74 -2.81 1.18
N TYR A 13 5.42 -3.66 0.40
CA TYR A 13 6.41 -3.21 -0.59
C TYR A 13 5.78 -2.31 -1.67
N GLY A 14 4.54 -2.62 -2.06
CA GLY A 14 3.84 -1.98 -3.16
C GLY A 14 4.07 -2.71 -4.48
N THR A 15 3.07 -2.68 -5.35
CA THR A 15 3.13 -3.24 -6.70
C THR A 15 2.33 -2.35 -7.64
N PRO A 16 2.81 -2.13 -8.87
CA PRO A 16 2.07 -1.39 -9.90
C PRO A 16 0.69 -1.95 -10.19
N GLU A 17 -0.28 -1.05 -10.38
CA GLU A 17 -1.64 -1.37 -10.87
C GLU A 17 -1.75 -1.23 -12.39
N SER A 18 -0.76 -0.61 -13.02
CA SER A 18 -0.65 -0.47 -14.47
C SER A 18 0.79 -0.68 -14.94
N LEU A 19 0.97 -0.94 -16.24
CA LEU A 19 2.31 -1.00 -16.83
C LEU A 19 2.97 0.39 -16.91
N ASP A 20 2.17 1.45 -16.95
CA ASP A 20 2.64 2.83 -17.06
C ASP A 20 3.35 3.28 -15.76
N ASP A 21 3.03 2.66 -14.63
CA ASP A 21 3.67 2.95 -13.34
C ASP A 21 5.03 2.22 -13.15
N LEU A 22 5.39 1.29 -14.04
CA LEU A 22 6.55 0.41 -13.83
C LEU A 22 7.87 1.16 -13.77
N GLU A 23 8.07 2.16 -14.63
CA GLU A 23 9.32 2.92 -14.66
C GLU A 23 9.51 3.73 -13.37
N ALA A 24 8.47 4.43 -12.92
CA ALA A 24 8.50 5.21 -11.68
C ALA A 24 8.73 4.29 -10.47
N TYR A 25 7.99 3.18 -10.38
CA TYR A 25 8.17 2.16 -9.35
C TYR A 25 9.59 1.61 -9.33
N TYR A 26 10.13 1.22 -10.49
CA TYR A 26 11.47 0.63 -10.57
C TYR A 26 12.57 1.66 -10.25
N THR A 27 12.38 2.91 -10.68
CA THR A 27 13.26 4.02 -10.33
C THR A 27 13.27 4.27 -8.82
N HIS A 28 12.10 4.21 -8.17
CA HIS A 28 12.00 4.36 -6.71
C HIS A 28 12.73 3.23 -5.97
N ILE A 29 12.58 1.98 -6.42
CA ILE A 29 13.35 0.83 -5.90
C ILE A 29 14.85 1.08 -6.00
N ARG A 30 15.30 1.69 -7.10
CA ARG A 30 16.71 1.99 -7.36
C ARG A 30 17.17 3.32 -6.77
N HIS A 31 16.46 3.84 -5.76
CA HIS A 31 16.81 5.07 -5.04
C HIS A 31 16.96 6.28 -5.97
N GLY A 32 16.04 6.42 -6.93
CA GLY A 32 16.01 7.53 -7.88
C GLY A 32 16.85 7.32 -9.15
N ARG A 33 17.51 6.16 -9.30
CA ARG A 33 18.28 5.84 -10.51
C ARG A 33 17.40 5.13 -11.53
N ALA A 34 17.08 5.82 -12.63
CA ALA A 34 16.28 5.26 -13.71
C ALA A 34 16.91 3.97 -14.30
N PRO A 35 16.14 2.90 -14.54
CA PRO A 35 16.61 1.68 -15.20
C PRO A 35 17.11 1.98 -16.62
N SER A 36 17.97 1.11 -17.16
CA SER A 36 18.22 1.13 -18.61
C SER A 36 16.94 0.71 -19.34
N GLU A 37 16.81 1.11 -20.60
CA GLU A 37 15.68 0.70 -21.46
C GLU A 37 15.53 -0.82 -21.49
N GLU A 38 16.62 -1.56 -21.71
CA GLU A 38 16.63 -3.04 -21.70
C GLU A 38 16.11 -3.63 -20.37
N ALA A 39 16.50 -3.05 -19.22
CA ALA A 39 16.05 -3.54 -17.92
C ALA A 39 14.57 -3.23 -17.66
N LEU A 40 14.07 -2.11 -18.17
CA LEU A 40 12.66 -1.75 -18.09
C LEU A 40 11.83 -2.66 -19.01
N GLU A 41 12.28 -2.93 -20.23
CA GLU A 41 11.64 -3.85 -21.17
C GLU A 41 11.55 -5.27 -20.62
N ASP A 42 12.62 -5.78 -20.00
CA ASP A 42 12.61 -7.08 -19.32
C ASP A 42 11.55 -7.13 -18.21
N LEU A 43 11.47 -6.07 -17.38
CA LEU A 43 10.46 -5.99 -16.33
C LEU A 43 9.03 -5.96 -16.90
N ILE A 44 8.79 -5.17 -17.95
CA ILE A 44 7.49 -5.13 -18.65
C ILE A 44 7.15 -6.52 -19.21
N GLY A 45 8.13 -7.22 -19.79
CA GLY A 45 7.98 -8.59 -20.29
C GLY A 45 7.51 -9.55 -19.20
N ARG A 46 8.09 -9.48 -18.00
CA ARG A 46 7.69 -10.30 -16.84
C ARG A 46 6.24 -10.03 -16.40
N TYR A 47 5.83 -8.77 -16.35
CA TYR A 47 4.44 -8.40 -16.01
C TYR A 47 3.45 -8.88 -17.08
N LYS A 48 3.79 -8.71 -18.37
CA LYS A 48 2.96 -9.24 -19.48
C LYS A 48 2.81 -10.76 -19.42
N ALA A 49 3.88 -11.49 -19.09
CA ALA A 49 3.86 -12.95 -18.98
C ALA A 49 2.91 -13.48 -17.89
N ILE A 50 2.62 -12.67 -16.86
CA ILE A 50 1.68 -13.03 -15.78
C ILE A 50 0.27 -12.44 -15.97
N GLY A 51 -0.04 -11.88 -17.15
CA GLY A 51 -1.36 -11.30 -17.45
C GLY A 51 -1.42 -9.77 -17.45
N GLY A 52 -0.27 -9.09 -17.47
CA GLY A 52 -0.14 -7.63 -17.61
C GLY A 52 -0.12 -6.89 -16.27
N ILE A 53 -1.13 -7.09 -15.43
CA ILE A 53 -1.23 -6.43 -14.13
C ILE A 53 -1.10 -7.46 -13.01
N SER A 54 -0.28 -7.16 -12.01
CA SER A 54 -0.13 -8.02 -10.84
C SER A 54 -1.41 -8.00 -10.00
N PRO A 55 -2.00 -9.16 -9.64
CA PRO A 55 -3.17 -9.20 -8.77
C PRO A 55 -2.83 -8.76 -7.34
N LEU A 56 -1.54 -8.62 -7.01
CA LEU A 56 -1.06 -8.38 -5.66
C LEU A 56 -1.56 -7.04 -5.10
N ALA A 57 -1.70 -5.99 -5.91
CA ALA A 57 -2.19 -4.69 -5.43
C ALA A 57 -3.62 -4.81 -4.89
N LYS A 58 -4.48 -5.49 -5.67
CA LYS A 58 -5.85 -5.80 -5.28
C LYS A 58 -5.88 -6.68 -4.03
N ILE A 59 -5.06 -7.73 -3.98
CA ILE A 59 -4.98 -8.64 -2.82
C ILE A 59 -4.56 -7.88 -1.56
N THR A 60 -3.57 -7.00 -1.63
CA THR A 60 -3.12 -6.20 -0.49
C THR A 60 -4.24 -5.27 0.01
N LYS A 61 -4.96 -4.59 -0.90
CA LYS A 61 -6.13 -3.77 -0.52
C LYS A 61 -7.22 -4.61 0.17
N GLU A 62 -7.54 -5.78 -0.39
CA GLU A 62 -8.51 -6.70 0.21
C GLU A 62 -8.07 -7.23 1.59
N GLN A 63 -6.79 -7.54 1.77
CA GLN A 63 -6.23 -7.96 3.04
C GLN A 63 -6.35 -6.85 4.09
N ALA A 64 -6.00 -5.62 3.74
CA ALA A 64 -6.07 -4.47 4.63
C ALA A 64 -7.52 -4.22 5.10
N HIS A 65 -8.48 -4.26 4.19
CA HIS A 65 -9.90 -4.12 4.53
C HIS A 65 -10.40 -5.27 5.41
N LYS A 66 -10.17 -6.53 5.01
CA LYS A 66 -10.63 -7.69 5.79
C LYS A 66 -10.00 -7.77 7.18
N LEU A 67 -8.75 -7.36 7.31
CA LEU A 67 -8.08 -7.26 8.61
C LEU A 67 -8.78 -6.21 9.47
N THR A 68 -9.04 -5.02 8.93
CA THR A 68 -9.71 -3.93 9.64
C THR A 68 -11.12 -4.32 10.10
N ASP A 69 -11.90 -4.96 9.21
CA ASP A 69 -13.22 -5.50 9.56
C ASP A 69 -13.13 -6.53 10.69
N SER A 70 -12.13 -7.43 10.62
CA SER A 70 -11.93 -8.44 11.66
C SER A 70 -11.56 -7.80 13.01
N MET A 71 -10.70 -6.79 13.01
CA MET A 71 -10.33 -6.05 14.24
C MET A 71 -11.56 -5.34 14.84
N ASN A 72 -12.37 -4.67 14.01
CA ASN A 72 -13.59 -3.98 14.44
C ASN A 72 -14.69 -4.93 14.95
N ASN A 73 -14.69 -6.19 14.50
CA ASN A 73 -15.61 -7.22 14.99
C ASN A 73 -15.14 -7.85 16.32
N ILE A 74 -13.83 -8.01 16.52
CA ILE A 74 -13.26 -8.66 17.71
C ILE A 74 -13.22 -7.70 18.90
N PHE A 75 -12.82 -6.45 18.67
CA PHE A 75 -12.62 -5.46 19.73
C PHE A 75 -13.79 -4.48 19.77
N THR A 76 -14.44 -4.37 20.92
CA THR A 76 -15.64 -3.54 21.08
C THR A 76 -15.34 -2.17 21.66
N GLU A 77 -14.21 -2.01 22.35
CA GLU A 77 -13.77 -0.72 22.92
C GLU A 77 -13.03 0.18 21.92
N TYR A 78 -12.55 -0.38 20.82
CA TYR A 78 -11.78 0.31 19.79
C TYR A 78 -12.56 0.41 18.47
N GLU A 79 -12.22 1.43 17.70
CA GLU A 79 -12.60 1.60 16.30
C GLU A 79 -11.33 1.75 15.47
N PHE A 80 -11.09 0.80 14.58
CA PHE A 80 -9.93 0.76 13.71
C PHE A 80 -10.26 1.41 12.37
N THR A 81 -9.39 2.32 11.93
CA THR A 81 -9.44 2.94 10.60
C THR A 81 -8.24 2.46 9.79
N CYS A 82 -8.49 1.92 8.60
CA CYS A 82 -7.46 1.36 7.73
C CYS A 82 -6.68 2.46 7.01
N TYR A 83 -5.35 2.36 6.99
CA TYR A 83 -4.46 3.17 6.15
C TYR A 83 -3.48 2.25 5.45
N LEU A 84 -3.39 2.31 4.12
CA LEU A 84 -2.45 1.51 3.34
C LEU A 84 -1.21 2.36 3.03
N GLY A 85 -0.04 1.92 3.48
CA GLY A 85 1.23 2.57 3.20
C GLY A 85 2.17 1.67 2.41
N LEU A 86 2.58 2.08 1.22
CA LEU A 86 3.41 1.29 0.32
C LEU A 86 4.81 1.91 0.21
N LYS A 87 5.84 1.06 0.11
CA LYS A 87 7.22 1.55 0.11
C LYS A 87 7.66 2.15 -1.23
N HIS A 88 7.20 1.60 -2.35
CA HIS A 88 7.76 1.92 -3.67
C HIS A 88 6.77 2.48 -4.69
N ILE A 89 5.51 2.65 -4.31
CA ILE A 89 4.46 3.22 -5.17
C ILE A 89 3.40 3.86 -4.28
N ALA A 90 2.63 4.82 -4.80
CA ALA A 90 1.55 5.44 -4.05
C ALA A 90 0.40 4.44 -3.73
N PRO A 91 -0.34 4.60 -2.61
CA PRO A 91 -0.08 5.56 -1.53
C PRO A 91 1.17 5.18 -0.73
N PHE A 92 2.11 6.11 -0.55
CA PHE A 92 3.33 5.86 0.20
C PHE A 92 3.07 5.72 1.69
N ILE A 93 4.03 5.16 2.44
CA ILE A 93 3.93 5.09 3.91
C ILE A 93 3.78 6.49 4.50
N GLU A 94 4.51 7.46 3.94
CA GLU A 94 4.46 8.86 4.32
C GLU A 94 3.07 9.46 4.04
N ASP A 95 2.48 9.15 2.87
CA ASP A 95 1.12 9.60 2.52
C ASP A 95 0.09 9.09 3.52
N ALA A 96 0.18 7.80 3.87
CA ALA A 96 -0.71 7.16 4.84
C ALA A 96 -0.58 7.79 6.23
N VAL A 97 0.64 8.08 6.69
CA VAL A 97 0.87 8.75 7.98
C VAL A 97 0.37 10.20 7.97
N GLU A 98 0.51 10.92 6.85
CA GLU A 98 -0.06 12.26 6.70
C GLU A 98 -1.59 12.23 6.75
N GLU A 99 -2.22 11.26 6.08
CA GLU A 99 -3.67 11.03 6.14
C GLU A 99 -4.14 10.73 7.57
N MET A 100 -3.44 9.83 8.28
CA MET A 100 -3.70 9.54 9.69
C MET A 100 -3.66 10.80 10.55
N LYS A 101 -2.66 11.68 10.31
CA LYS A 101 -2.54 12.94 11.04
C LYS A 101 -3.72 13.87 10.75
N ARG A 102 -4.14 13.97 9.49
CA ARG A 102 -5.28 14.78 9.06
C ARG A 102 -6.60 14.31 9.66
N ASP A 103 -6.78 13.00 9.83
CA ASP A 103 -7.98 12.40 10.43
C ASP A 103 -8.02 12.48 11.96
N GLY A 104 -6.96 13.02 12.57
CA GLY A 104 -6.81 13.16 14.01
C GLY A 104 -6.58 11.84 14.72
N ILE A 105 -5.88 10.89 14.07
CA ILE A 105 -5.43 9.66 14.71
C ILE A 105 -4.25 9.98 15.64
N GLU A 106 -4.41 9.63 16.92
CA GLU A 106 -3.37 9.83 17.94
C GLU A 106 -2.68 8.52 18.36
N GLN A 107 -3.28 7.38 18.02
CA GLN A 107 -2.75 6.04 18.31
C GLN A 107 -2.82 5.18 17.06
N ALA A 108 -1.73 4.47 16.78
CA ALA A 108 -1.58 3.68 15.57
C ALA A 108 -0.92 2.34 15.86
N ILE A 109 -1.25 1.34 15.04
CA ILE A 109 -0.59 0.03 15.00
C ILE A 109 -0.24 -0.25 13.54
N SER A 110 0.94 -0.79 13.29
CA SER A 110 1.46 -1.13 11.96
C SER A 110 1.92 -2.58 11.87
#